data_AF-A0A497RM25-F1
#
_entry.id   AF-A0A497RM25-F1
#
_cell.length_a   1.000
_cell.length_b   1.000
_cell.length_c   1.000
_cell.angle_alpha   90.00
_cell.angle_beta   90.00
_cell.angle_gamma   90.00
#
_symmetry.space_group_name_H-M   'P 1'
#
loop_
_entity.id
_entity.type
_entity.pdbx_description
1 polymer ?
#
loop_
_entity_poly.entity_id
_entity_poly.type
_entity_poly.pdbx_seq_one_letter_code
_entity_poly.pdbx_strand_id
1 'polypeptide(L)'
;MKLVIVESPSKSKKIWGILKRLYPKEVFQVSATVGHFMDLPKKKMGIDFKTWTPELVMHGKKEKDIAKRLLKDAETATEIYIATDPDREGDGIAACVQELLQENQVLVPIYRAAWTEITSKAIKKAINNPS
;
A
#
# COMPACT_ATOMS: atom_id res chain seq x y z
N MET A 1 -13.16 -1.79 9.20
CA MET A 1 -11.77 -2.18 9.53
C MET A 1 -10.84 -1.24 8.78
N LYS A 2 -9.76 -0.78 9.38
CA LYS A 2 -8.78 0.07 8.67
C LYS A 2 -7.65 -0.80 8.12
N LEU A 3 -7.36 -0.70 6.83
CA LEU A 3 -6.29 -1.45 6.18
C LEU A 3 -5.04 -0.58 6.08
N VAL A 4 -3.89 -1.11 6.48
CA VAL A 4 -2.59 -0.46 6.34
C VAL A 4 -1.71 -1.32 5.43
N ILE A 5 -1.29 -0.77 4.29
CA ILE A 5 -0.48 -1.46 3.31
C ILE A 5 0.96 -0.96 3.44
N VAL A 6 1.89 -1.87 3.70
CA VAL A 6 3.32 -1.58 3.87
C VAL A 6 4.14 -2.33 2.83
N GLU A 7 5.39 -1.95 2.67
CA GLU A 7 6.28 -2.63 1.73
C GLU A 7 6.66 -4.05 2.18
N SER A 8 7.14 -4.21 3.43
CA SER A 8 7.79 -5.46 3.86
C SER A 8 7.05 -6.21 4.97
N PRO A 9 7.09 -7.57 4.97
CA PRO A 9 6.47 -8.38 6.03
C PRO A 9 7.09 -8.20 7.42
N SER A 10 8.36 -7.80 7.50
CA SER A 10 9.03 -7.55 8.77
C SER A 10 8.50 -6.27 9.43
N LYS A 11 8.32 -5.20 8.64
CA LYS A 11 7.72 -3.95 9.08
C LYS A 11 6.27 -4.16 9.53
N SER A 12 5.48 -4.98 8.81
CA SER A 12 4.05 -5.17 9.08
C SER A 12 3.75 -5.66 10.50
N LYS A 13 4.51 -6.64 11.01
CA LYS A 13 4.34 -7.18 12.37
C LYS A 13 4.57 -6.12 13.45
N LYS A 14 5.63 -5.32 13.30
CA LYS A 14 5.97 -4.25 14.26
C LYS A 14 4.92 -3.15 14.25
N ILE A 15 4.49 -2.72 13.06
CA ILE A 15 3.47 -1.68 12.88
C ILE A 15 2.12 -2.14 13.45
N TRP A 16 1.71 -3.38 13.18
CA TRP A 16 0.47 -3.95 13.72
C TRP A 16 0.45 -3.91 15.26
N GLY A 17 1.54 -4.32 15.91
CA GLY A 17 1.64 -4.28 17.37
C GLY A 17 1.54 -2.85 17.94
N ILE A 18 2.11 -1.87 17.24
CA ILE A 18 2.02 -0.46 17.61
C ILE A 18 0.58 0.05 17.44
N LEU A 19 -0.06 -0.19 16.29
CA LEU A 19 -1.43 0.23 16.01
C LEU A 19 -2.41 -0.36 17.02
N LYS A 20 -2.31 -1.66 17.32
CA LYS A 20 -3.14 -2.33 18.32
C LYS A 20 -3.06 -1.68 19.70
N ARG A 21 -1.85 -1.23 20.10
CA ARG A 21 -1.63 -0.55 21.39
C ARG A 21 -2.12 0.90 21.38
N LEU A 22 -1.97 1.60 20.27
CA LEU A 22 -2.40 3.00 20.13
C LEU A 22 -3.91 3.14 20.03
N TYR A 23 -4.57 2.20 19.37
CA TYR A 23 -5.99 2.25 19.02
C TYR A 23 -6.72 0.96 19.43
N PRO A 24 -6.82 0.65 20.74
CA PRO A 24 -7.35 -0.64 21.22
C PRO A 24 -8.85 -0.86 20.90
N LYS A 25 -9.57 0.19 20.52
CA LYS A 25 -10.99 0.15 20.13
C LYS A 25 -11.20 0.10 18.62
N GLU A 26 -10.14 0.20 17.83
CA GLU A 26 -10.19 0.18 16.37
C GLU A 26 -9.60 -1.12 15.84
N VAL A 27 -10.15 -1.62 14.74
CA VAL A 27 -9.66 -2.84 14.10
C VAL A 27 -8.78 -2.45 12.92
N PHE A 28 -7.49 -2.72 13.05
CA PHE A 28 -6.49 -2.56 12.00
C PHE A 28 -6.07 -3.91 11.42
N GLN A 29 -5.95 -3.96 10.10
CA GLN A 29 -5.26 -5.02 9.36
C GLN A 29 -4.01 -4.42 8.71
N VAL A 30 -2.89 -5.13 8.78
CA VAL A 30 -1.64 -4.70 8.13
C VAL A 30 -1.20 -5.73 7.11
N SER A 31 -1.15 -5.32 5.85
CA SER A 31 -0.78 -6.17 4.71
C SER A 31 0.50 -5.67 4.07
N ALA A 32 1.32 -6.57 3.55
CA ALA A 32 2.59 -6.23 2.90
C ALA A 32 2.54 -6.48 1.39
N THR A 33 3.15 -5.60 0.59
CA THR A 33 3.33 -5.80 -0.86
C THR A 33 4.48 -6.77 -1.16
N VAL A 34 5.40 -6.95 -0.21
CA VAL A 34 6.64 -7.74 -0.37
C VAL A 34 7.55 -7.14 -1.44
N GLY A 35 7.67 -5.80 -1.41
CA GLY A 35 8.40 -5.00 -2.41
C GLY A 35 7.51 -4.61 -3.60
N HIS A 36 8.15 -4.38 -4.75
CA HIS A 36 7.46 -4.13 -6.02
C HIS A 36 6.74 -5.39 -6.49
N PHE A 37 5.47 -5.25 -6.91
CA PHE A 37 4.67 -6.35 -7.47
C PHE A 37 4.11 -6.03 -8.87
N MET A 38 4.35 -4.83 -9.38
CA MET A 38 4.04 -4.45 -10.75
C MET A 38 5.26 -3.77 -11.39
N ASP A 39 5.37 -3.94 -12.70
CA ASP A 39 6.51 -3.45 -13.49
C ASP A 39 6.06 -3.19 -14.93
N LEU A 40 6.92 -2.55 -15.73
CA LEU A 40 6.66 -2.31 -17.14
C LEU A 40 6.55 -3.64 -17.93
N PRO A 41 5.76 -3.67 -19.01
CA PRO A 41 5.71 -4.78 -19.96
C PRO A 41 7.10 -5.12 -20.53
N LYS A 42 7.45 -6.42 -20.57
CA LYS A 42 8.79 -6.86 -21.03
C LYS A 42 9.07 -6.63 -22.52
N LYS A 43 8.03 -6.45 -23.34
CA LYS A 43 8.12 -6.47 -24.81
C LYS A 43 7.77 -5.13 -25.47
N LYS A 44 7.50 -4.08 -24.69
CA LYS A 44 7.21 -2.72 -25.18
C LYS A 44 7.68 -1.70 -24.14
N MET A 45 7.80 -0.44 -24.54
CA MET A 45 8.23 0.64 -23.63
C MET A 45 7.30 0.76 -22.41
N GLY A 46 6.00 0.51 -22.59
CA GLY A 46 5.03 0.57 -21.49
C GLY A 46 4.83 1.98 -20.94
N ILE A 47 5.01 3.01 -21.77
CA ILE A 47 4.75 4.41 -21.39
C ILE A 47 3.80 5.00 -22.43
N ASP A 48 2.70 5.59 -21.98
CA ASP A 48 1.89 6.47 -22.82
C ASP A 48 2.57 7.84 -22.89
N PHE A 49 3.13 8.19 -24.05
CA PHE A 49 3.86 9.45 -24.25
C PHE A 49 2.97 10.70 -24.27
N LYS A 50 1.64 10.56 -24.30
CA LYS A 50 0.72 11.71 -24.22
C LYS A 50 0.49 12.14 -22.78
N THR A 51 0.32 11.17 -21.89
CA THR A 51 0.03 11.39 -20.46
C THR A 51 1.26 11.20 -19.56
N TRP A 52 2.33 10.64 -20.11
CA TRP A 52 3.53 10.20 -19.39
C TRP A 52 3.21 9.18 -18.28
N THR A 53 2.15 8.40 -18.46
CA THR A 53 1.75 7.35 -17.51
C THR A 53 2.35 6.01 -17.91
N PRO A 54 2.94 5.26 -16.97
CA PRO A 54 3.37 3.89 -17.23
C PRO A 54 2.15 2.98 -17.38
N GLU A 55 2.30 1.94 -18.19
CA GLU A 55 1.44 0.76 -18.14
C GLU A 55 2.10 -0.23 -17.19
N LEU A 56 1.43 -0.55 -16.08
CA LEU A 56 1.95 -1.47 -15.09
C LEU A 56 1.33 -2.86 -15.26
N VAL A 57 2.17 -3.90 -15.20
CA VAL A 57 1.73 -5.29 -15.32
C VAL A 57 2.34 -6.20 -14.27
N MET A 58 1.59 -7.24 -13.91
CA MET A 58 2.08 -8.33 -13.06
C MET A 58 2.58 -9.49 -13.93
N HIS A 59 3.89 -9.76 -13.87
CA HIS A 59 4.53 -10.75 -14.74
C HIS A 59 4.32 -12.20 -14.31
N GLY A 60 4.17 -12.47 -13.01
CA GLY A 60 4.16 -13.83 -12.46
C GLY A 60 2.97 -14.11 -11.55
N LYS A 61 2.89 -15.37 -11.12
CA LYS A 61 1.85 -15.83 -10.19
C LYS A 61 1.98 -15.17 -8.83
N LYS A 62 3.22 -14.98 -8.34
CA LYS A 62 3.50 -14.39 -7.02
C LYS A 62 2.96 -12.97 -6.91
N GLU A 63 3.20 -12.16 -7.94
CA GLU A 63 2.73 -10.78 -8.06
C GLU A 63 1.19 -10.72 -8.08
N LYS A 64 0.56 -11.60 -8.86
CA LYS A 64 -0.90 -11.74 -8.92
C LYS A 64 -1.50 -12.18 -7.59
N ASP A 65 -0.83 -13.08 -6.86
CA ASP A 65 -1.28 -13.54 -5.55
C ASP A 65 -1.16 -12.42 -4.48
N ILE A 66 -0.16 -11.54 -4.61
CA ILE A 66 -0.05 -10.31 -3.80
C ILE A 66 -1.24 -9.40 -4.08
N ALA A 67 -1.49 -9.07 -5.35
CA ALA A 67 -2.59 -8.19 -5.74
C ALA A 67 -3.95 -8.74 -5.28
N LYS A 68 -4.22 -10.03 -5.50
CA LYS A 68 -5.44 -10.69 -5.01
C LYS A 68 -5.62 -10.58 -3.50
N ARG A 69 -4.54 -10.77 -2.73
CA ARG A 69 -4.58 -10.61 -1.28
C ARG A 69 -4.91 -9.16 -0.89
N LEU A 70 -4.23 -8.19 -1.49
CA LEU A 70 -4.47 -6.77 -1.19
C LEU A 70 -5.90 -6.35 -1.52
N LEU A 71 -6.44 -6.80 -2.65
CA LEU A 71 -7.84 -6.56 -3.04
C LEU A 71 -8.82 -7.20 -2.07
N LYS A 72 -8.61 -8.47 -1.69
CA LYS A 72 -9.43 -9.16 -0.70
C LYS A 72 -9.43 -8.42 0.65
N ASP A 73 -8.28 -7.92 1.08
CA ASP A 73 -8.17 -7.17 2.32
C ASP A 73 -8.88 -5.81 2.22
N ALA A 74 -8.87 -5.20 1.03
CA ALA A 74 -9.54 -3.94 0.74
C ALA A 74 -11.07 -4.05 0.70
N GLU A 75 -11.64 -5.20 0.30
CA GLU A 75 -13.10 -5.42 0.23
C GLU A 75 -13.82 -5.15 1.56
N THR A 76 -13.16 -5.42 2.68
CA THR A 76 -13.72 -5.23 4.03
C THR A 76 -13.18 -3.97 4.73
N ALA A 77 -12.31 -3.22 4.06
CA ALA A 77 -11.75 -2.00 4.58
C ALA A 77 -12.78 -0.87 4.56
N THR A 78 -12.78 -0.03 5.58
CA THR A 78 -13.52 1.24 5.61
C THR A 78 -12.63 2.42 5.23
N GLU A 79 -11.32 2.27 5.41
CA GLU A 79 -10.26 3.21 5.05
C GLU A 79 -9.00 2.42 4.72
N ILE A 80 -8.20 2.91 3.77
CA ILE A 80 -6.93 2.31 3.36
C ILE A 80 -5.80 3.33 3.55
N TYR A 81 -4.74 2.92 4.24
CA TYR A 81 -3.53 3.72 4.45
C TYR A 81 -2.36 3.05 3.74
N ILE A 82 -1.80 3.71 2.74
CA ILE A 82 -0.57 3.31 2.05
C ILE A 82 0.62 3.87 2.84
N ALA A 83 1.29 2.98 3.55
CA ALA A 83 2.36 3.25 4.50
C ALA A 83 3.69 2.65 4.05
N THR A 84 4.04 2.90 2.80
CA THR A 84 5.38 2.65 2.26
C THR A 84 6.36 3.73 2.75
N ASP A 85 7.66 3.46 2.63
CA ASP A 85 8.70 4.38 3.09
C ASP A 85 8.62 5.73 2.34
N PRO A 86 9.00 6.86 2.97
CA PRO A 86 8.99 8.19 2.35
C PRO A 86 10.20 8.40 1.45
N ASP A 87 10.45 7.48 0.53
CA ASP A 87 11.50 7.58 -0.47
C ASP A 87 10.97 7.27 -1.87
N ARG A 88 11.82 7.42 -2.88
CA ARG A 88 11.45 7.23 -4.28
C ARG A 88 10.93 5.82 -4.57
N GLU A 89 11.45 4.80 -3.88
CA GLU A 89 11.02 3.42 -4.07
C GLU A 89 9.63 3.22 -3.45
N GLY A 90 9.46 3.68 -2.21
CA GLY A 90 8.19 3.63 -1.49
C GLY A 90 7.08 4.39 -2.20
N ASP A 91 7.37 5.52 -2.84
CA ASP A 91 6.39 6.25 -3.66
C ASP A 91 6.03 5.50 -4.95
N GLY A 92 6.98 4.82 -5.58
CA GLY A 92 6.71 3.92 -6.70
C GLY A 92 5.78 2.76 -6.30
N ILE A 93 6.03 2.14 -5.16
CA ILE A 93 5.16 1.07 -4.62
C ILE A 93 3.79 1.64 -4.25
N ALA A 94 3.73 2.84 -3.67
CA ALA A 94 2.47 3.49 -3.34
C ALA A 94 1.61 3.74 -4.58
N ALA A 95 2.22 4.23 -5.66
CA ALA A 95 1.57 4.42 -6.95
C ALA A 95 1.03 3.09 -7.51
N CYS A 96 1.83 2.02 -7.49
CA CYS A 96 1.37 0.67 -7.87
C CYS A 96 0.15 0.22 -7.06
N VAL A 97 0.18 0.37 -5.73
CA VAL A 97 -0.96 0.00 -4.88
C VAL A 97 -2.19 0.83 -5.22
N GLN A 98 -2.03 2.13 -5.41
CA GLN A 98 -3.12 3.03 -5.75
C GLN A 98 -3.75 2.66 -7.11
N GLU A 99 -2.94 2.39 -8.13
CA GLU A 99 -3.40 1.97 -9.46
C GLU A 99 -4.20 0.66 -9.36
N LEU A 100 -3.68 -0.34 -8.65
CA LEU A 100 -4.39 -1.59 -8.40
C LEU A 100 -5.78 -1.37 -7.78
N LEU A 101 -5.86 -0.53 -6.74
CA LEU A 101 -7.12 -0.26 -6.04
C LEU A 101 -8.11 0.50 -6.93
N GLN A 102 -7.63 1.46 -7.74
CA GLN A 102 -8.45 2.24 -8.66
C GLN A 102 -9.00 1.40 -9.82
N GLU A 103 -8.15 0.58 -10.46
CA GLU A 103 -8.58 -0.32 -11.55
C GLU A 103 -9.64 -1.33 -11.10
N ASN A 104 -9.62 -1.70 -9.82
CA ASN A 104 -10.58 -2.62 -9.22
C ASN A 104 -11.73 -1.91 -8.49
N GLN A 105 -11.92 -0.61 -8.73
CA GLN A 105 -13.04 0.19 -8.24
C GLN A 105 -13.20 0.14 -6.70
N VAL A 106 -12.09 0.14 -5.97
CA VAL A 106 -12.11 0.29 -4.51
C VAL A 106 -12.46 1.74 -4.16
N LEU A 107 -13.67 1.98 -3.64
CA LEU A 107 -14.24 3.33 -3.47
C LEU A 107 -14.03 3.93 -2.07
N VAL A 108 -13.41 3.22 -1.14
CA VAL A 108 -13.19 3.73 0.22
C VAL A 108 -12.07 4.77 0.23
N PRO A 109 -12.01 5.66 1.23
CA PRO A 109 -10.93 6.63 1.34
C PRO A 109 -9.55 5.95 1.36
N ILE A 110 -8.68 6.38 0.45
CA ILE A 110 -7.29 5.95 0.34
C ILE A 110 -6.39 7.11 0.74
N TYR A 111 -5.48 6.85 1.66
CA TYR A 111 -4.61 7.83 2.28
C TYR A 111 -3.15 7.41 2.14
N ARG A 112 -2.23 8.37 2.03
CA ARG A 112 -0.79 8.15 2.17
C ARG A 112 -0.39 8.50 3.60
N ALA A 113 0.14 7.52 4.33
CA ALA A 113 0.62 7.68 5.70
C ALA A 113 2.10 7.34 5.77
N ALA A 114 2.97 8.35 5.66
CA ALA A 114 4.41 8.17 5.62
C ALA A 114 5.07 8.53 6.97
N TRP A 115 6.11 7.78 7.34
CA TRP A 115 6.96 8.07 8.49
C TRP A 115 8.39 7.61 8.23
N THR A 116 9.37 8.31 8.79
CA THR A 116 10.79 7.96 8.65
C THR A 116 11.22 6.88 9.64
N GLU A 117 10.51 6.74 10.76
CA GLU A 117 10.84 5.79 11.82
C GLU A 117 9.62 5.03 12.35
N ILE A 118 9.81 3.77 12.74
CA ILE A 118 8.74 2.90 13.24
C ILE A 118 8.63 3.06 14.77
N THR A 119 8.08 4.20 15.19
CA THR A 119 7.79 4.53 16.60
C THR A 119 6.30 4.82 16.80
N SER A 120 5.80 4.62 18.02
CA SER A 120 4.39 4.92 18.34
C SER A 120 4.01 6.37 18.06
N LYS A 121 4.93 7.30 18.28
CA LYS A 121 4.70 8.74 18.04
C LYS A 121 4.61 9.05 16.54
N ALA A 122 5.53 8.53 15.73
CA ALA A 122 5.55 8.77 14.29
C ALA A 122 4.33 8.16 13.60
N ILE A 123 3.99 6.90 13.91
CA ILE A 123 2.84 6.21 13.34
C ILE A 123 1.54 6.92 13.73
N LYS A 124 1.37 7.30 15.01
CA LYS A 124 0.17 8.04 15.45
C LYS A 124 0.00 9.35 14.68
N LYS A 125 1.10 10.08 14.46
CA LYS A 125 1.06 11.34 13.70
C LYS A 125 0.64 11.09 12.25
N ALA A 126 1.21 10.09 11.60
CA ALA A 126 0.93 9.78 10.20
C ALA A 126 -0.50 9.28 9.96
N ILE A 127 -1.04 8.45 10.86
CA ILE A 127 -2.42 7.95 10.77
C ILE A 127 -3.44 9.07 11.06
N ASN A 128 -3.13 9.98 11.99
CA ASN A 128 -4.05 11.07 12.34
C ASN A 128 -4.01 12.26 11.37
N ASN A 129 -2.94 12.40 10.59
CA ASN A 129 -2.78 13.46 9.61
C ASN A 129 -2.14 12.90 8.33
N PRO A 130 -2.85 12.02 7.60
CA PRO A 130 -2.37 11.50 6.35
C PRO A 130 -2.51 12.53 5.22
N SER A 131 -1.81 12.30 4.12
CA SER A 131 -1.94 13.04 2.86
C SER A 131 -2.80 12.29 1.84
#